data_AF-A0A8B8ZDX8-F1
#
_entry.id   AF-A0A8B8ZDX8-F1
#
_cell.length_a   1.000
_cell.length_b   1.000
_cell.length_c   1.000
_cell.angle_alpha   90.00
_cell.angle_beta   90.00
_cell.angle_gamma   90.00
#
_symmetry.space_group_name_H-M   'P 1'
#
loop_
_entity.id
_entity.type
_entity.pdbx_description
1 polymer ?
#
loop_
_entity_poly.entity_id
_entity_poly.type
_entity_poly.pdbx_seq_one_letter_code
_entity_poly.pdbx_strand_id
1 'polypeptide(L)'
;MNVKQDVEQQQHSDHNSDQYAQPPPQRRPRGFAAAAAAAAAAAAGGSGKGRKEREKEKERTKLRERHRRAITSRMLAGLRQYGNFLLPARADMNDVLAALAREAGWIVEPDGTTYRPSSVSPSPSVAVAAPAPHPPPPPTQLAPFPVRSIESPLSTNSLKNSSMKASLDSQASLLRIDESLSPASLDSVVVAERDARGEKCANASPINSPECVEADQLMRDSAEGEGGFGETPYIPVYAMLPVVMAFHECGGNGSGEMPISLPKWVLEIGKDNQDIFFTDREGRRNTECLSWGIDKERVLKGRTGIEVCFDFMRSFRMEFNKLFEEGFITAVEIGLGASGELKYPSHPERIGWRYPGIGEFQCYDKYMQQNLRRAAKSRGHSFWARGADNAGHYNSRPHETGFFCDRGDYDGYYGRFFLHWYAQTLIDHADQVLSLANLAFEGTQIIVKIPAVYWWYKTASHAAELTAGFYNPTNQDGYSPIFDMLKKHSATMKFVCYGPPHSAQESDEALADLEGLSWQVMNSAWDRGLAVAAQSTFPCHDRETYIRIIENAKPRNDPDHRHLSFFTYQQLTPVFVEREMCFSELDSFIKCMHGEVVSDVQA
;
A
#
# COMPACT_ATOMS: atom_id res chain seq x y z
N MET A 1 -0.14 -41.34 75.71
CA MET A 1 -0.07 -42.64 76.42
C MET A 1 0.40 -43.67 75.42
N ASN A 2 1.38 -44.48 75.85
CA ASN A 2 1.95 -45.67 75.21
C ASN A 2 0.87 -46.55 74.54
N VAL A 3 1.17 -47.44 73.59
CA VAL A 3 1.88 -48.70 73.82
C VAL A 3 2.20 -49.42 72.48
N LYS A 4 3.46 -49.89 72.38
CA LYS A 4 4.08 -51.07 71.70
C LYS A 4 3.65 -51.48 70.28
N GLN A 5 4.59 -51.59 69.32
CA GLN A 5 5.55 -52.70 69.08
C GLN A 5 4.87 -54.05 68.83
N ASP A 6 5.05 -54.61 67.62
CA ASP A 6 5.51 -55.99 67.44
C ASP A 6 6.00 -56.26 66.00
N VAL A 7 6.94 -57.20 65.94
CA VAL A 7 7.75 -57.70 64.81
C VAL A 7 7.34 -59.17 64.57
N GLU A 8 7.69 -59.72 63.39
CA GLU A 8 7.58 -61.14 62.93
C GLU A 8 6.20 -61.56 62.38
N GLN A 9 6.00 -62.43 61.38
CA GLN A 9 6.73 -63.30 60.42
C GLN A 9 5.63 -63.70 59.36
N GLN A 10 5.84 -64.22 58.14
CA GLN A 10 6.26 -65.60 57.85
C GLN A 10 6.16 -65.93 56.32
N GLN A 11 7.30 -66.39 55.74
CA GLN A 11 7.56 -67.52 54.82
C GLN A 11 6.63 -67.92 53.65
N HIS A 12 7.24 -68.12 52.46
CA HIS A 12 7.39 -69.48 51.89
C HIS A 12 8.51 -69.54 50.83
N SER A 13 9.29 -70.62 50.89
CA SER A 13 10.36 -71.03 49.99
C SER A 13 9.85 -71.98 48.91
N ASP A 14 10.46 -71.98 47.72
CA ASP A 14 10.61 -73.19 46.90
C ASP A 14 11.85 -73.16 45.99
N HIS A 15 12.34 -74.36 45.71
CA HIS A 15 13.65 -74.76 45.20
C HIS A 15 13.73 -74.87 43.66
N ASN A 16 14.91 -74.51 43.13
CA ASN A 16 15.72 -75.23 42.13
C ASN A 16 15.17 -75.49 40.69
N SER A 17 15.86 -74.98 39.66
CA SER A 17 16.62 -75.78 38.65
C SER A 17 16.81 -75.03 37.30
N ASP A 18 18.09 -74.90 36.93
CA ASP A 18 18.72 -75.01 35.60
C ASP A 18 18.65 -73.94 34.46
N GLN A 19 19.85 -73.40 34.21
CA GLN A 19 20.61 -73.29 32.93
C GLN A 19 19.95 -72.55 31.75
N TYR A 20 20.52 -71.49 31.17
CA TYR A 20 21.87 -71.41 30.55
C TYR A 20 22.43 -69.98 30.59
N ALA A 21 23.73 -69.88 30.86
CA ALA A 21 24.52 -68.66 30.76
C ALA A 21 25.07 -68.45 29.33
N GLN A 22 25.12 -67.20 28.87
CA GLN A 22 25.97 -66.74 27.76
C GLN A 22 26.83 -65.56 28.25
N PRO A 23 28.16 -65.56 27.98
CA PRO A 23 29.11 -64.61 28.57
C PRO A 23 29.30 -63.32 27.73
N PRO A 24 29.86 -62.24 28.31
CA PRO A 24 30.23 -61.02 27.59
C PRO A 24 31.71 -61.11 27.08
N PRO A 25 32.30 -60.00 26.62
CA PRO A 25 32.30 -59.43 25.27
C PRO A 25 33.60 -59.75 24.48
N GLN A 26 33.65 -59.55 23.15
CA GLN A 26 34.91 -59.55 22.40
C GLN A 26 35.06 -58.35 21.44
N ARG A 27 36.26 -57.76 21.50
CA ARG A 27 36.77 -56.60 20.77
C ARG A 27 37.72 -57.05 19.65
N ARG A 28 37.75 -56.23 18.57
CA ARG A 28 38.77 -56.05 17.49
C ARG A 28 38.66 -56.97 16.26
N PRO A 29 39.23 -56.61 15.08
CA PRO A 29 40.03 -55.41 14.72
C PRO A 29 39.61 -54.66 13.44
N ARG A 30 40.17 -53.44 13.29
CA ARG A 30 40.36 -52.72 12.01
C ARG A 30 41.38 -53.46 11.13
N GLY A 31 41.15 -53.49 9.81
CA GLY A 31 42.23 -53.57 8.83
C GLY A 31 41.96 -54.47 7.61
N PHE A 32 42.23 -53.90 6.44
CA PHE A 32 42.48 -54.55 5.15
C PHE A 32 41.30 -55.12 4.35
N ALA A 33 40.69 -54.24 3.55
CA ALA A 33 40.26 -54.56 2.19
C ALA A 33 40.38 -53.30 1.30
N ALA A 34 41.60 -52.80 1.18
CA ALA A 34 41.98 -51.88 0.10
C ALA A 34 42.57 -52.74 -1.02
N ALA A 35 41.74 -53.24 -1.94
CA ALA A 35 42.13 -53.77 -3.26
C ALA A 35 40.93 -54.35 -4.02
N ALA A 36 39.89 -53.55 -4.30
CA ALA A 36 38.86 -53.93 -5.29
C ALA A 36 38.07 -52.72 -5.83
N ALA A 37 38.71 -51.56 -5.99
CA ALA A 37 38.08 -50.37 -6.56
C ALA A 37 39.05 -49.56 -7.45
N ALA A 38 39.97 -50.24 -8.13
CA ALA A 38 41.00 -49.62 -8.98
C ALA A 38 40.92 -50.04 -10.46
N ALA A 39 39.79 -50.58 -10.93
CA ALA A 39 39.62 -51.03 -12.32
C ALA A 39 38.36 -50.48 -13.02
N ALA A 40 37.89 -49.29 -12.62
CA ALA A 40 36.82 -48.56 -13.33
C ALA A 40 37.10 -47.05 -13.39
N ALA A 41 38.37 -46.65 -13.47
CA ALA A 41 38.79 -45.25 -13.50
C ALA A 41 39.86 -44.98 -14.58
N ALA A 42 39.70 -45.55 -15.77
CA ALA A 42 40.62 -45.35 -16.89
C ALA A 42 39.95 -44.82 -18.17
N ALA A 43 38.77 -44.19 -18.07
CA ALA A 43 38.15 -43.49 -19.20
C ALA A 43 37.29 -42.29 -18.73
N ALA A 44 37.94 -41.24 -18.21
CA ALA A 44 37.37 -39.88 -18.14
C ALA A 44 38.47 -38.87 -17.75
N GLY A 45 39.36 -38.56 -18.69
CA GLY A 45 40.21 -37.38 -18.57
C GLY A 45 39.38 -36.12 -18.82
N GLY A 46 38.92 -35.46 -17.76
CA GLY A 46 38.06 -34.26 -17.87
C GLY A 46 37.82 -33.49 -16.58
N SER A 47 38.79 -32.64 -16.21
CA SER A 47 38.68 -31.44 -15.35
C SER A 47 38.33 -31.58 -13.84
N GLY A 48 39.28 -31.16 -12.99
CA GLY A 48 39.07 -30.94 -11.54
C GLY A 48 38.13 -29.77 -11.19
N LYS A 49 37.43 -29.19 -12.18
CA LYS A 49 36.55 -28.03 -12.03
C LYS A 49 35.15 -28.45 -11.56
N GLY A 50 34.56 -29.49 -12.14
CA GLY A 50 33.21 -29.98 -11.80
C GLY A 50 33.07 -30.61 -10.41
N ARG A 51 34.12 -31.26 -9.89
CA ARG A 51 34.12 -31.81 -8.52
C ARG A 51 34.11 -30.70 -7.46
N LYS A 52 34.89 -29.64 -7.69
CA LYS A 52 34.97 -28.47 -6.81
C LYS A 52 33.69 -27.63 -6.86
N GLU A 53 33.03 -27.60 -8.01
CA GLU A 53 31.75 -26.90 -8.22
C GLU A 53 30.57 -27.62 -7.54
N ARG A 54 30.50 -28.95 -7.68
CA ARG A 54 29.52 -29.79 -6.96
C ARG A 54 29.68 -29.72 -5.44
N GLU A 55 30.90 -29.54 -4.95
CA GLU A 55 31.18 -29.38 -3.52
C GLU A 55 30.77 -27.99 -3.01
N LYS A 56 31.01 -26.93 -3.80
CA LYS A 56 30.51 -25.57 -3.52
C LYS A 56 28.98 -25.50 -3.52
N GLU A 57 28.31 -26.23 -4.41
CA GLU A 57 26.85 -26.30 -4.45
C GLU A 57 26.27 -27.02 -3.24
N LYS A 58 26.90 -28.13 -2.80
CA LYS A 58 26.55 -28.80 -1.54
C LYS A 58 26.69 -27.88 -0.34
N GLU A 59 27.75 -27.07 -0.27
CA GLU A 59 27.92 -26.08 0.79
C GLU A 59 26.87 -24.96 0.71
N ARG A 60 26.51 -24.49 -0.49
CA ARG A 60 25.39 -23.54 -0.68
C ARG A 60 24.06 -24.11 -0.19
N THR A 61 23.76 -25.38 -0.47
CA THR A 61 22.54 -26.03 0.02
C THR A 61 22.55 -26.20 1.53
N LYS A 62 23.69 -26.59 2.13
CA LYS A 62 23.83 -26.66 3.59
C LYS A 62 23.65 -25.28 4.25
N LEU A 63 24.17 -24.22 3.63
CA LEU A 63 24.03 -22.86 4.13
C LEU A 63 22.58 -22.39 4.07
N ARG A 64 21.87 -22.63 2.96
CA ARG A 64 20.43 -22.35 2.83
C ARG A 64 19.63 -23.09 3.89
N GLU A 65 19.93 -24.37 4.11
CA GLU A 65 19.21 -25.19 5.09
C GLU A 65 19.49 -24.75 6.54
N ARG A 66 20.73 -24.34 6.86
CA ARG A 66 21.06 -23.73 8.16
C ARG A 66 20.33 -22.39 8.34
N HIS A 67 20.28 -21.57 7.30
CA HIS A 67 19.59 -20.29 7.35
C HIS A 67 18.08 -20.47 7.56
N ARG A 68 17.45 -21.41 6.83
CA ARG A 68 16.05 -21.81 7.00
C ARG A 68 15.77 -22.22 8.44
N ARG A 69 16.56 -23.15 8.99
CA ARG A 69 16.42 -23.60 10.39
C ARG A 69 16.62 -22.47 11.40
N ALA A 70 17.54 -21.55 11.14
CA ALA A 70 17.79 -20.40 12.00
C ALA A 70 16.65 -19.36 11.97
N ILE A 71 15.96 -19.20 10.84
CA ILE A 71 14.75 -18.38 10.76
C ILE A 71 13.61 -19.04 11.53
N THR A 72 13.31 -20.31 11.25
CA THR A 72 12.25 -21.06 11.94
C THR A 72 12.46 -21.06 13.45
N SER A 73 13.70 -21.28 13.92
CA SER A 73 14.02 -21.22 15.35
C SER A 73 13.79 -19.85 15.97
N ARG A 74 14.05 -18.75 15.24
CA ARG A 74 13.82 -17.38 15.72
C ARG A 74 12.34 -17.04 15.76
N MET A 75 11.57 -17.47 14.75
CA MET A 75 10.10 -17.31 14.74
C MET A 75 9.45 -18.06 15.91
N LEU A 76 9.80 -19.34 16.12
CA LEU A 76 9.27 -20.13 17.23
C LEU A 76 9.66 -19.56 18.60
N ALA A 77 10.87 -18.99 18.73
CA ALA A 77 11.28 -18.30 19.95
C ALA A 77 10.46 -17.01 20.18
N GLY A 78 10.22 -16.24 19.12
CA GLY A 78 9.37 -15.04 19.18
C GLY A 78 7.92 -15.36 19.57
N LEU A 79 7.33 -16.41 18.98
CA LEU A 79 5.97 -16.85 19.30
C LEU A 79 5.82 -17.26 20.78
N ARG A 80 6.82 -17.94 21.36
CA ARG A 80 6.84 -18.26 22.80
C ARG A 80 6.96 -17.04 23.68
N GLN A 81 7.81 -16.08 23.30
CA GLN A 81 8.16 -14.95 24.15
C GLN A 81 7.12 -13.82 24.08
N TYR A 82 6.46 -13.64 22.94
CA TYR A 82 5.61 -12.47 22.68
C TYR A 82 4.19 -12.81 22.19
N GLY A 83 3.93 -14.05 21.76
CA GLY A 83 2.69 -14.41 21.07
C GLY A 83 1.60 -15.05 21.94
N ASN A 84 1.75 -15.14 23.26
CA ASN A 84 0.82 -15.86 24.16
C ASN A 84 0.56 -17.35 23.81
N PHE A 85 1.32 -17.93 22.86
CA PHE A 85 1.23 -19.35 22.53
C PHE A 85 2.07 -20.20 23.50
N LEU A 86 1.44 -21.14 24.18
CA LEU A 86 2.10 -22.12 25.04
C LEU A 86 2.76 -23.23 24.20
N LEU A 87 3.83 -22.87 23.47
CA LEU A 87 4.60 -23.81 22.65
C LEU A 87 5.73 -24.47 23.48
N PRO A 88 5.95 -25.80 23.37
CA PRO A 88 7.09 -26.46 24.00
C PRO A 88 8.45 -25.86 23.58
N ALA A 89 9.48 -26.07 24.42
CA ALA A 89 10.84 -25.60 24.13
C ALA A 89 11.42 -26.15 22.81
N ARG A 90 10.94 -27.33 22.38
CA ARG A 90 11.28 -27.98 21.10
C ARG A 90 10.03 -28.17 20.22
N ALA A 91 9.20 -27.14 20.12
CA ALA A 91 8.01 -27.18 19.29
C ALA A 91 8.36 -27.45 17.81
N ASP A 92 7.57 -28.30 17.16
CA ASP A 92 7.59 -28.49 15.71
C ASP A 92 6.43 -27.75 15.02
N MET A 93 6.22 -27.99 13.73
CA MET A 93 5.15 -27.30 12.97
C MET A 93 3.75 -27.70 13.45
N ASN A 94 3.56 -28.94 13.91
CA ASN A 94 2.26 -29.44 14.36
C ASN A 94 1.87 -28.78 15.69
N ASP A 95 2.84 -28.53 16.58
CA ASP A 95 2.61 -27.79 17.82
C ASP A 95 2.12 -26.36 17.56
N VAL A 96 2.65 -25.70 16.52
CA VAL A 96 2.22 -24.36 16.10
C VAL A 96 0.80 -24.39 15.55
N LEU A 97 0.50 -25.35 14.66
CA LEU A 97 -0.83 -25.51 14.09
C LEU A 97 -1.88 -25.81 15.18
N ALA A 98 -1.55 -26.66 16.15
CA ALA A 98 -2.41 -26.94 17.30
C ALA A 98 -2.63 -25.72 18.20
N ALA A 99 -1.64 -24.85 18.34
CA ALA A 99 -1.78 -23.60 19.10
C ALA A 99 -2.67 -22.58 18.38
N LEU A 100 -2.50 -22.42 17.06
CA LEU A 100 -3.34 -21.54 16.24
C LEU A 100 -4.79 -22.03 16.15
N ALA A 101 -5.01 -23.35 16.03
CA ALA A 101 -6.35 -23.92 16.02
C ALA A 101 -7.08 -23.64 17.35
N ARG A 102 -6.39 -23.76 18.49
CA ARG A 102 -6.95 -23.42 19.81
C ARG A 102 -7.29 -21.94 19.94
N GLU A 103 -6.44 -21.05 19.43
CA GLU A 103 -6.74 -19.62 19.40
C GLU A 103 -7.95 -19.29 18.52
N ALA A 104 -8.12 -20.00 17.40
CA ALA A 104 -9.27 -19.87 16.51
C ALA A 104 -10.57 -20.53 17.06
N GLY A 105 -10.57 -21.00 18.32
CA GLY A 105 -11.73 -21.56 19.00
C GLY A 105 -12.01 -23.04 18.70
N TRP A 106 -11.02 -23.79 18.21
CA TRP A 106 -11.10 -25.23 18.03
C TRP A 106 -10.55 -25.96 19.26
N ILE A 107 -11.09 -27.14 19.54
CA ILE A 107 -10.53 -28.07 20.52
C ILE A 107 -9.57 -28.99 19.76
N VAL A 108 -8.32 -29.05 20.21
CA VAL A 108 -7.29 -29.95 19.69
C VAL A 108 -6.91 -30.92 20.80
N GLU A 109 -7.18 -32.21 20.60
CA GLU A 109 -6.83 -33.27 21.53
C GLU A 109 -5.34 -33.65 21.45
N PRO A 110 -4.78 -34.32 22.49
CA PRO A 110 -3.36 -34.71 22.51
C PRO A 110 -2.93 -35.66 21.38
N ASP A 111 -3.88 -36.35 20.74
CA ASP A 111 -3.63 -37.22 19.59
C ASP A 111 -3.66 -36.48 18.24
N GLY A 112 -3.95 -35.17 18.24
CA GLY A 112 -4.05 -34.32 17.05
C GLY A 112 -5.47 -34.18 16.50
N THR A 113 -6.46 -34.86 17.08
CA THR A 113 -7.87 -34.74 16.66
C THR A 113 -8.38 -33.32 16.93
N THR A 114 -8.93 -32.66 15.89
CA THR A 114 -9.34 -31.25 15.96
C THR A 114 -10.82 -31.10 15.63
N TYR A 115 -11.62 -30.50 16.52
CA TYR A 115 -13.07 -30.30 16.32
C TYR A 115 -13.57 -29.01 16.96
N ARG A 116 -14.75 -28.54 16.56
CA ARG A 116 -15.35 -27.31 17.06
C ARG A 116 -16.44 -27.65 18.08
N PRO A 117 -16.51 -26.98 19.25
CA PRO A 117 -17.62 -27.21 20.18
C PRO A 117 -18.92 -26.75 19.52
N SER A 118 -19.84 -27.70 19.29
CA SER A 118 -21.18 -27.42 18.79
C SER A 118 -21.94 -26.57 19.81
N SER A 119 -22.36 -25.36 19.41
CA SER A 119 -23.27 -24.54 20.19
C SER A 119 -24.66 -25.17 20.18
N VAL A 120 -24.93 -26.07 21.13
CA VAL A 120 -26.30 -26.49 21.45
C VAL A 120 -26.89 -25.44 22.38
N SER A 121 -27.69 -24.56 21.81
CA SER A 121 -28.59 -23.67 22.54
C SER A 121 -29.70 -24.49 23.23
N PRO A 122 -29.93 -24.36 24.54
CA PRO A 122 -31.16 -24.85 25.17
C PRO A 122 -32.19 -23.71 25.21
N SER A 123 -33.33 -23.94 24.58
CA SER A 123 -34.59 -23.19 24.77
C SER A 123 -35.17 -23.43 26.18
N PRO A 124 -36.06 -22.55 26.68
CA PRO A 124 -36.24 -22.31 28.10
C PRO A 124 -37.27 -23.24 28.74
N SER A 125 -37.02 -23.67 29.98
CA SER A 125 -38.03 -24.24 30.87
C SER A 125 -37.93 -23.67 32.28
N VAL A 126 -39.13 -23.46 32.81
CA VAL A 126 -39.54 -22.66 33.97
C VAL A 126 -39.08 -23.28 35.30
N ALA A 127 -38.50 -22.47 36.21
CA ALA A 127 -38.53 -22.72 37.65
C ALA A 127 -38.24 -21.45 38.49
N VAL A 128 -39.34 -20.88 39.02
CA VAL A 128 -39.61 -20.30 40.36
C VAL A 128 -38.51 -19.55 41.15
N ALA A 129 -38.94 -18.36 41.61
CA ALA A 129 -38.21 -17.29 42.29
C ALA A 129 -37.72 -17.55 43.73
N ALA A 130 -36.66 -16.82 44.10
CA ALA A 130 -36.30 -16.43 45.46
C ALA A 130 -35.75 -14.97 45.45
N PRO A 131 -35.97 -14.14 46.49
CA PRO A 131 -35.97 -12.68 46.39
C PRO A 131 -34.59 -12.03 46.59
N ALA A 132 -34.41 -10.86 45.96
CA ALA A 132 -33.21 -10.02 45.99
C ALA A 132 -33.17 -9.08 47.23
N PRO A 133 -31.97 -8.69 47.73
CA PRO A 133 -31.84 -7.64 48.74
C PRO A 133 -31.86 -6.23 48.13
N HIS A 134 -32.51 -5.31 48.83
CA HIS A 134 -32.72 -3.90 48.47
C HIS A 134 -31.44 -3.03 48.49
N PRO A 135 -31.40 -1.94 47.70
CA PRO A 135 -30.35 -0.92 47.74
C PRO A 135 -30.66 0.19 48.79
N PRO A 136 -29.65 0.87 49.36
CA PRO A 136 -29.86 2.03 50.24
C PRO A 136 -30.01 3.37 49.47
N PRO A 137 -30.70 4.38 50.06
CA PRO A 137 -31.07 5.65 49.42
C PRO A 137 -30.01 6.77 49.59
N PRO A 138 -30.15 7.93 48.89
CA PRO A 138 -29.15 9.00 48.85
C PRO A 138 -29.39 10.06 49.96
N PRO A 139 -28.39 10.89 50.31
CA PRO A 139 -28.65 12.11 51.07
C PRO A 139 -28.41 13.38 50.23
N THR A 140 -29.41 14.25 50.23
CA THR A 140 -29.33 15.64 49.76
C THR A 140 -29.60 16.60 50.92
N GLN A 141 -28.72 17.59 51.05
CA GLN A 141 -28.84 18.90 51.73
C GLN A 141 -28.95 18.97 53.26
N LEU A 142 -28.05 19.76 53.86
CA LEU A 142 -28.38 20.91 54.72
C LEU A 142 -27.12 21.78 54.95
N ALA A 143 -27.16 23.02 54.45
CA ALA A 143 -26.43 24.18 55.01
C ALA A 143 -27.26 24.69 56.24
N PRO A 144 -26.78 25.57 57.18
CA PRO A 144 -26.01 26.78 56.83
C PRO A 144 -25.04 27.44 57.88
N PHE A 145 -24.20 28.36 57.36
CA PHE A 145 -23.55 29.56 57.96
C PHE A 145 -22.42 29.45 59.04
N PRO A 146 -21.57 30.50 59.27
CA PRO A 146 -20.86 31.42 58.34
C PRO A 146 -19.36 31.74 58.73
N VAL A 147 -18.72 32.67 57.97
CA VAL A 147 -17.53 33.53 58.30
C VAL A 147 -16.13 32.89 58.01
N ARG A 148 -15.13 33.47 57.30
CA ARG A 148 -14.68 34.86 57.04
C ARG A 148 -13.78 34.95 55.78
N SER A 149 -13.84 36.09 55.08
CA SER A 149 -12.96 36.54 53.99
C SER A 149 -11.55 36.94 54.44
N ILE A 150 -10.56 36.76 53.55
CA ILE A 150 -9.37 37.64 53.40
C ILE A 150 -9.05 37.80 51.90
N GLU A 151 -8.72 39.03 51.52
CA GLU A 151 -8.51 39.59 50.17
C GLU A 151 -7.16 39.23 49.50
N SER A 152 -7.18 39.16 48.15
CA SER A 152 -6.37 39.88 47.11
C SER A 152 -4.97 40.47 47.46
N PRO A 153 -4.03 40.70 46.49
CA PRO A 153 -4.36 41.27 45.16
C PRO A 153 -3.48 40.94 43.93
N LEU A 154 -4.06 41.36 42.79
CA LEU A 154 -3.46 41.59 41.47
C LEU A 154 -2.36 42.67 41.50
N SER A 155 -1.48 42.66 40.48
CA SER A 155 -0.85 43.88 39.99
C SER A 155 -0.62 43.82 38.48
N THR A 156 -1.22 44.81 37.84
CA THR A 156 -1.05 45.28 36.46
C THR A 156 0.24 46.09 36.31
N ASN A 157 0.87 46.09 35.14
CA ASN A 157 1.39 47.32 34.54
C ASN A 157 1.63 47.18 33.03
N SER A 158 1.22 48.22 32.31
CA SER A 158 1.36 48.50 30.88
C SER A 158 2.30 49.69 30.70
N LEU A 159 2.92 49.84 29.52
CA LEU A 159 3.40 51.06 28.80
C LEU A 159 4.52 50.63 27.80
N LYS A 160 4.31 50.57 26.47
CA LYS A 160 4.29 51.60 25.39
C LYS A 160 5.66 51.98 24.76
N ASN A 161 5.78 51.59 23.47
CA ASN A 161 6.34 52.24 22.26
C ASN A 161 7.75 52.85 22.17
N SER A 162 8.47 52.50 21.07
CA SER A 162 8.93 53.45 20.03
C SER A 162 9.48 52.74 18.76
N SER A 163 9.39 53.43 17.63
CA SER A 163 9.63 53.04 16.22
C SER A 163 10.84 53.82 15.64
N MET A 164 11.52 53.32 14.59
CA MET A 164 11.88 54.05 13.33
C MET A 164 12.88 53.30 12.40
N LYS A 165 12.43 53.06 11.15
CA LYS A 165 12.99 53.43 9.83
C LYS A 165 14.42 53.04 9.32
N ALA A 166 14.40 52.31 8.20
CA ALA A 166 15.24 52.22 6.97
C ALA A 166 16.69 52.78 6.88
N SER A 167 17.54 52.03 6.16
CA SER A 167 18.58 52.57 5.26
C SER A 167 18.77 51.68 4.03
N LEU A 168 18.83 52.34 2.87
CA LEU A 168 19.31 51.83 1.57
C LEU A 168 20.82 52.08 1.54
N ASP A 169 21.61 51.18 0.96
CA ASP A 169 22.75 51.58 0.14
C ASP A 169 23.18 50.47 -0.83
N SER A 170 23.55 50.92 -2.02
CA SER A 170 23.91 50.13 -3.19
C SER A 170 25.43 50.05 -3.32
N GLN A 171 25.97 48.91 -3.77
CA GLN A 171 27.17 48.95 -4.60
C GLN A 171 27.25 47.77 -5.57
N ALA A 172 27.56 48.14 -6.81
CA ALA A 172 27.65 47.31 -7.99
C ALA A 172 28.92 46.46 -8.02
N SER A 173 28.86 45.33 -8.71
CA SER A 173 30.03 44.74 -9.37
C SER A 173 29.59 44.11 -10.68
N LEU A 174 29.98 44.79 -11.77
CA LEU A 174 29.99 44.33 -13.15
C LEU A 174 31.04 43.23 -13.29
N LEU A 175 30.66 42.03 -13.74
CA LEU A 175 31.50 41.23 -14.64
C LEU A 175 30.65 40.60 -15.73
N ARG A 176 31.18 40.75 -16.95
CA ARG A 176 30.64 40.36 -18.24
C ARG A 176 30.98 38.89 -18.54
N ILE A 177 30.07 38.26 -19.30
CA ILE A 177 30.27 37.22 -20.34
C ILE A 177 31.07 35.98 -19.92
N ASP A 178 30.41 34.81 -19.89
CA ASP A 178 30.66 33.81 -20.94
C ASP A 178 29.51 32.81 -21.08
N GLU A 179 29.22 32.52 -22.34
CA GLU A 179 28.23 31.61 -22.87
C GLU A 179 29.00 30.38 -23.35
N SER A 180 28.97 29.26 -22.63
CA SER A 180 29.23 27.94 -23.21
C SER A 180 29.09 26.79 -22.19
N LEU A 181 28.69 25.63 -22.72
CA LEU A 181 28.89 24.27 -22.20
C LEU A 181 27.74 23.61 -21.42
N SER A 182 26.83 22.98 -22.17
CA SER A 182 26.45 21.57 -21.94
C SER A 182 27.22 20.69 -22.94
N PRO A 183 27.23 19.35 -22.82
CA PRO A 183 27.48 18.51 -21.64
C PRO A 183 28.65 17.51 -21.92
N ALA A 184 29.37 17.09 -20.89
CA ALA A 184 30.41 16.07 -21.06
C ALA A 184 29.81 14.65 -21.00
N SER A 185 29.95 13.98 -22.15
CA SER A 185 29.95 12.54 -22.42
C SER A 185 30.60 11.70 -21.31
N LEU A 186 30.01 10.53 -21.04
CA LEU A 186 30.77 9.36 -20.60
C LEU A 186 30.50 8.19 -21.53
N ASP A 187 31.62 7.68 -22.00
CA ASP A 187 31.81 6.76 -23.09
C ASP A 187 31.82 5.31 -22.61
N SER A 188 31.63 4.46 -23.61
CA SER A 188 31.43 3.03 -23.72
C SER A 188 32.41 2.08 -22.99
N VAL A 189 31.88 0.91 -22.62
CA VAL A 189 32.63 -0.36 -22.66
C VAL A 189 31.77 -1.40 -23.39
N VAL A 190 32.20 -1.72 -24.60
CA VAL A 190 31.71 -2.79 -25.48
C VAL A 190 32.44 -4.08 -25.11
N VAL A 191 31.72 -5.20 -24.92
CA VAL A 191 32.27 -6.55 -25.19
C VAL A 191 31.19 -7.41 -25.86
N ALA A 192 31.63 -8.01 -26.96
CA ALA A 192 30.94 -8.70 -28.04
C ALA A 192 30.03 -9.89 -27.70
N GLU A 193 28.99 -10.05 -28.54
CA GLU A 193 28.23 -11.28 -28.80
C GLU A 193 29.10 -12.39 -29.44
N ARG A 194 28.70 -13.65 -29.22
CA ARG A 194 28.88 -14.76 -30.17
C ARG A 194 27.77 -15.80 -30.03
N ASP A 195 27.07 -16.01 -31.14
CA ASP A 195 26.15 -17.11 -31.48
C ASP A 195 26.77 -18.51 -31.41
N ALA A 196 25.95 -19.53 -31.11
CA ALA A 196 25.99 -20.84 -31.77
C ALA A 196 24.71 -21.68 -31.52
N ARG A 197 24.33 -22.40 -32.59
CA ARG A 197 23.14 -23.24 -32.82
C ARG A 197 23.02 -24.48 -31.92
N GLY A 198 21.82 -25.08 -31.94
CA GLY A 198 21.38 -26.15 -31.05
C GLY A 198 21.71 -27.59 -31.50
N GLU A 199 21.29 -28.55 -30.67
CA GLU A 199 20.93 -29.93 -31.04
C GLU A 199 20.21 -30.66 -29.88
N LYS A 200 19.28 -31.54 -30.25
CA LYS A 200 18.39 -32.37 -29.42
C LYS A 200 19.14 -33.52 -28.72
N CYS A 201 18.68 -33.96 -27.52
CA CYS A 201 18.46 -35.39 -27.25
C CYS A 201 17.56 -35.65 -26.02
N ALA A 202 16.97 -36.84 -25.99
CA ALA A 202 15.72 -37.23 -25.35
C ALA A 202 15.78 -37.77 -23.90
N ASN A 203 14.59 -37.69 -23.27
CA ASN A 203 13.96 -38.46 -22.19
C ASN A 203 14.75 -39.50 -21.37
N ALA A 204 14.55 -39.42 -20.04
CA ALA A 204 14.08 -40.55 -19.23
C ALA A 204 13.44 -40.05 -17.91
N SER A 205 12.15 -40.32 -17.73
CA SER A 205 11.40 -40.17 -16.47
C SER A 205 11.81 -41.23 -15.44
N PRO A 206 11.41 -41.10 -14.15
CA PRO A 206 10.30 -41.96 -13.72
C PRO A 206 9.33 -41.39 -12.63
N ILE A 207 8.07 -41.83 -12.77
CA ILE A 207 7.04 -42.18 -11.76
C ILE A 207 6.18 -41.06 -11.15
N ASN A 208 4.87 -41.21 -11.40
CA ASN A 208 3.73 -40.34 -11.10
C ASN A 208 3.18 -40.48 -9.67
N SER A 209 2.60 -39.39 -9.15
CA SER A 209 1.48 -39.39 -8.20
C SER A 209 0.25 -38.78 -8.89
N PRO A 210 -0.98 -39.34 -8.73
CA PRO A 210 -2.11 -39.03 -9.61
C PRO A 210 -2.92 -37.77 -9.25
N GLU A 211 -2.58 -37.02 -8.20
CA GLU A 211 -3.33 -35.81 -7.80
C GLU A 211 -2.72 -34.49 -8.28
N CYS A 212 -1.51 -34.50 -8.86
CA CYS A 212 -0.87 -33.27 -9.38
C CYS A 212 -1.09 -33.03 -10.89
N VAL A 213 -1.75 -33.95 -11.60
CA VAL A 213 -1.86 -33.89 -13.06
C VAL A 213 -3.03 -33.01 -13.51
N GLU A 214 -4.06 -32.83 -12.69
CA GLU A 214 -5.28 -32.10 -13.09
C GLU A 214 -5.09 -30.57 -13.09
N ALA A 215 -4.30 -30.04 -12.13
CA ALA A 215 -3.98 -28.60 -12.07
C ALA A 215 -2.97 -28.15 -13.14
N ASP A 216 -2.00 -29.00 -13.49
CA ASP A 216 -0.99 -28.72 -14.52
C ASP A 216 -1.53 -28.89 -15.95
N GLN A 217 -2.62 -29.64 -16.14
CA GLN A 217 -3.25 -29.84 -17.44
C GLN A 217 -4.19 -28.66 -17.79
N LEU A 218 -4.91 -28.11 -16.80
CA LEU A 218 -5.74 -26.91 -16.99
C LEU A 218 -4.91 -25.66 -17.35
N MET A 219 -3.67 -25.60 -16.87
CA MET A 219 -2.74 -24.48 -17.09
C MET A 219 -1.96 -24.59 -18.41
N ARG A 220 -1.70 -25.79 -18.93
CA ARG A 220 -1.00 -25.97 -20.21
C ARG A 220 -1.90 -25.78 -21.43
N ASP A 221 -3.19 -26.09 -21.32
CA ASP A 221 -4.14 -25.88 -22.41
C ASP A 221 -4.44 -24.39 -22.67
N SER A 222 -3.99 -23.49 -21.78
CA SER A 222 -4.14 -22.03 -21.92
C SER A 222 -2.90 -21.34 -22.52
N ALA A 223 -1.76 -22.03 -22.61
CA ALA A 223 -0.48 -21.45 -23.03
C ALA A 223 -0.13 -21.71 -24.50
N GLU A 224 -0.87 -22.59 -25.19
CA GLU A 224 -0.74 -22.80 -26.64
C GLU A 224 -1.87 -22.09 -27.37
N GLY A 225 -1.75 -20.77 -27.47
CA GLY A 225 -2.63 -19.91 -28.24
C GLY A 225 -1.94 -18.61 -28.59
N GLU A 226 -1.01 -18.64 -29.57
CA GLU A 226 -0.69 -17.44 -30.35
C GLU A 226 -1.97 -17.00 -31.08
N GLY A 227 -2.73 -16.11 -30.46
CA GLY A 227 -3.95 -15.53 -31.02
C GLY A 227 -4.36 -14.33 -30.19
N GLY A 228 -4.37 -13.14 -30.80
CA GLY A 228 -4.64 -11.88 -30.12
C GLY A 228 -5.96 -11.88 -29.36
N PHE A 229 -5.92 -11.46 -28.10
CA PHE A 229 -7.08 -11.22 -27.23
C PHE A 229 -7.83 -9.93 -27.62
N GLY A 230 -8.16 -9.77 -28.90
CA GLY A 230 -8.90 -8.62 -29.42
C GLY A 230 -10.43 -8.81 -29.47
N GLU A 231 -10.94 -10.01 -29.20
CA GLU A 231 -12.32 -10.37 -29.59
C GLU A 231 -13.17 -11.06 -28.50
N THR A 232 -12.82 -10.96 -27.21
CA THR A 232 -13.68 -11.51 -26.14
C THR A 232 -14.40 -10.41 -25.35
N PRO A 233 -15.74 -10.47 -25.15
CA PRO A 233 -16.49 -9.48 -24.36
C PRO A 233 -16.32 -9.64 -22.83
N TYR A 234 -15.49 -10.58 -22.40
CA TYR A 234 -15.26 -10.93 -20.99
C TYR A 234 -14.09 -10.13 -20.42
N ILE A 235 -14.26 -9.56 -19.22
CA ILE A 235 -13.13 -9.11 -18.39
C ILE A 235 -12.62 -10.36 -17.67
N PRO A 236 -11.38 -10.82 -17.90
CA PRO A 236 -10.87 -12.01 -17.23
C PRO A 236 -10.61 -11.75 -15.74
N VAL A 237 -11.15 -12.59 -14.85
CA VAL A 237 -10.74 -12.66 -13.43
C VAL A 237 -9.53 -13.57 -13.35
N TYR A 238 -8.35 -13.02 -13.57
CA TYR A 238 -7.15 -13.66 -13.06
C TYR A 238 -7.03 -13.32 -11.58
N ALA A 239 -6.50 -14.25 -10.78
CA ALA A 239 -5.85 -13.89 -9.53
C ALA A 239 -4.54 -13.16 -9.86
N MET A 240 -4.66 -11.96 -10.44
CA MET A 240 -3.54 -11.04 -10.59
C MET A 240 -3.17 -10.57 -9.20
N LEU A 241 -1.88 -10.53 -8.89
CA LEU A 241 -1.38 -9.84 -7.72
C LEU A 241 -0.93 -8.44 -8.16
N PRO A 242 -1.83 -7.44 -8.28
CA PRO A 242 -1.38 -6.07 -8.48
C PRO A 242 -0.62 -5.65 -7.22
N VAL A 243 0.65 -5.29 -7.39
CA VAL A 243 1.48 -4.80 -6.30
C VAL A 243 1.47 -3.29 -6.29
N VAL A 244 1.30 -2.69 -5.11
CA VAL A 244 1.36 -1.23 -4.94
C VAL A 244 2.72 -0.82 -4.40
N MET A 245 3.44 0.04 -5.14
CA MET A 245 4.61 0.77 -4.65
C MET A 245 4.12 1.96 -3.81
N ALA A 246 3.81 1.68 -2.55
CA ALA A 246 3.23 2.66 -1.62
C ALA A 246 4.31 3.59 -1.02
N PHE A 247 4.64 4.67 -1.73
CA PHE A 247 5.55 5.72 -1.24
C PHE A 247 4.87 6.75 -0.33
N HIS A 248 3.91 6.30 0.48
CA HIS A 248 3.10 7.13 1.37
C HIS A 248 2.80 6.41 2.70
N GLU A 249 2.43 7.19 3.72
CA GLU A 249 1.91 6.69 4.98
C GLU A 249 0.51 6.07 4.79
N CYS A 250 0.26 4.92 5.42
CA CYS A 250 -1.02 4.23 5.38
C CYS A 250 -1.67 4.24 6.78
N GLY A 251 -2.99 4.38 6.88
CA GLY A 251 -3.73 4.17 8.14
C GLY A 251 -3.98 5.41 9.02
N GLY A 252 -4.33 6.55 8.43
CA GLY A 252 -4.65 7.79 9.17
C GLY A 252 -6.14 8.13 9.34
N ASN A 253 -7.04 7.42 8.64
CA ASN A 253 -8.46 7.81 8.55
C ASN A 253 -9.35 6.88 9.37
N GLY A 254 -9.56 7.21 10.64
CA GLY A 254 -10.74 6.81 11.42
C GLY A 254 -10.92 5.32 11.81
N SER A 255 -10.08 4.39 11.35
CA SER A 255 -10.29 2.93 11.56
C SER A 255 -9.69 2.37 12.85
N GLY A 256 -9.01 3.18 13.67
CA GLY A 256 -8.37 2.71 14.91
C GLY A 256 -7.12 1.83 14.70
N GLU A 257 -6.72 1.58 13.45
CA GLU A 257 -5.46 0.92 13.12
C GLU A 257 -4.27 1.88 13.26
N MET A 258 -3.14 1.36 13.69
CA MET A 258 -1.93 2.16 13.88
C MET A 258 -1.31 2.50 12.51
N PRO A 259 -1.05 3.79 12.21
CA PRO A 259 -0.55 4.18 10.89
C PRO A 259 0.83 3.58 10.60
N ILE A 260 1.00 3.06 9.39
CA ILE A 260 2.28 2.67 8.81
C ILE A 260 2.92 3.94 8.23
N SER A 261 3.80 4.57 9.00
CA SER A 261 4.50 5.79 8.60
C SER A 261 5.53 5.55 7.48
N LEU A 262 6.01 6.64 6.89
CA LEU A 262 7.24 6.63 6.11
C LEU A 262 8.43 6.04 6.90
N PRO A 263 9.50 5.57 6.22
CA PRO A 263 10.66 5.00 6.89
C PRO A 263 11.24 5.94 7.96
N LYS A 264 11.56 5.39 9.14
CA LYS A 264 12.05 6.19 10.30
C LYS A 264 13.24 7.09 9.95
N TRP A 265 14.15 6.62 9.10
CA TRP A 265 15.31 7.40 8.68
C TRP A 265 14.93 8.65 7.85
N VAL A 266 13.80 8.62 7.12
CA VAL A 266 13.24 9.79 6.42
C VAL A 266 12.65 10.77 7.42
N LEU A 267 11.86 10.26 8.38
CA LEU A 267 11.27 11.07 9.45
C LEU A 267 12.34 11.75 10.31
N GLU A 268 13.47 11.07 10.57
CA GLU A 268 14.63 11.65 11.25
C GLU A 268 15.23 12.83 10.48
N ILE A 269 15.42 12.71 9.16
CA ILE A 269 15.87 13.84 8.32
C ILE A 269 14.84 14.97 8.36
N GLY A 270 13.55 14.62 8.38
CA GLY A 270 12.45 15.57 8.48
C GLY A 270 12.44 16.40 9.78
N LYS A 271 13.06 15.91 10.86
CA LYS A 271 13.22 16.70 12.09
C LYS A 271 14.15 17.89 11.90
N ASP A 272 15.25 17.68 11.17
CA ASP A 272 16.26 18.71 10.90
C ASP A 272 15.92 19.56 9.67
N ASN A 273 15.27 18.95 8.68
CA ASN A 273 14.86 19.60 7.44
C ASN A 273 13.39 19.28 7.12
N GLN A 274 12.48 20.05 7.73
CA GLN A 274 11.03 19.87 7.55
C GLN A 274 10.55 20.11 6.11
N ASP A 275 11.32 20.83 5.30
CA ASP A 275 10.95 21.13 3.91
C ASP A 275 11.08 19.93 2.97
N ILE A 276 11.45 18.74 3.46
CA ILE A 276 11.29 17.49 2.66
C ILE A 276 9.81 17.07 2.53
N PHE A 277 8.91 17.69 3.28
CA PHE A 277 7.48 17.40 3.29
C PHE A 277 6.67 18.54 2.68
N PHE A 278 5.51 18.19 2.11
CA PHE A 278 4.57 19.19 1.63
C PHE A 278 4.14 20.12 2.76
N THR A 279 3.95 21.38 2.39
CA THR A 279 3.77 22.45 3.37
C THR A 279 2.71 23.42 2.87
N ASP A 280 1.75 23.71 3.75
CA ASP A 280 0.72 24.70 3.48
C ASP A 280 1.18 26.11 3.83
N ARG A 281 0.30 27.09 3.61
CA ARG A 281 0.63 28.50 3.79
C ARG A 281 0.99 28.86 5.23
N GLU A 282 0.39 28.18 6.20
CA GLU A 282 0.66 28.39 7.63
C GLU A 282 1.96 27.70 8.08
N GLY A 283 2.62 26.95 7.20
CA GLY A 283 3.84 26.23 7.50
C GLY A 283 3.62 24.86 8.14
N ARG A 284 2.37 24.36 8.17
CA ARG A 284 2.04 23.02 8.68
C ARG A 284 2.53 21.97 7.68
N ARG A 285 3.11 20.89 8.20
CA ARG A 285 3.80 19.87 7.40
C ARG A 285 2.93 18.63 7.23
N ASN A 286 2.79 18.17 5.99
CA ASN A 286 2.17 16.89 5.69
C ASN A 286 3.27 15.81 5.53
N THR A 287 3.43 14.96 6.54
CA THR A 287 4.41 13.85 6.59
C THR A 287 3.98 12.58 5.86
N GLU A 288 2.88 12.61 5.10
CA GLU A 288 2.32 11.40 4.50
C GLU A 288 3.17 10.92 3.32
N CYS A 289 3.74 11.84 2.55
CA CYS A 289 4.67 11.56 1.45
C CYS A 289 5.73 12.67 1.37
N LEU A 290 6.76 12.45 0.56
CA LEU A 290 7.81 13.45 0.30
C LEU A 290 7.30 14.54 -0.65
N SER A 291 7.71 15.80 -0.42
CA SER A 291 7.44 16.89 -1.36
C SER A 291 8.18 16.65 -2.67
N TRP A 292 7.50 16.87 -3.79
CA TRP A 292 8.11 16.82 -5.13
C TRP A 292 9.20 17.89 -5.33
N GLY A 293 9.24 18.91 -4.46
CA GLY A 293 10.32 19.89 -4.44
C GLY A 293 11.71 19.27 -4.28
N ILE A 294 11.82 18.08 -3.67
CA ILE A 294 13.10 17.40 -3.44
C ILE A 294 13.42 16.30 -4.46
N ASP A 295 12.62 16.16 -5.52
CA ASP A 295 12.82 15.15 -6.56
C ASP A 295 14.20 15.21 -7.23
N LYS A 296 14.79 16.41 -7.28
CA LYS A 296 16.11 16.68 -7.87
C LYS A 296 17.15 17.14 -6.83
N GLU A 297 16.80 17.12 -5.54
CA GLU A 297 17.62 17.67 -4.46
C GLU A 297 18.22 16.54 -3.61
N ARG A 298 19.54 16.50 -3.44
CA ARG A 298 20.25 15.41 -2.73
C ARG A 298 20.20 15.54 -1.21
N VAL A 299 18.99 15.61 -0.65
CA VAL A 299 18.74 15.92 0.77
C VAL A 299 18.40 14.70 1.60
N LEU A 300 18.35 13.51 0.99
CA LEU A 300 18.06 12.23 1.64
C LEU A 300 19.34 11.39 1.83
N LYS A 301 20.28 11.89 2.64
CA LYS A 301 21.61 11.29 2.86
C LYS A 301 22.39 11.09 1.55
N GLY A 302 22.41 12.11 0.70
CA GLY A 302 23.11 12.10 -0.60
C GLY A 302 22.27 11.61 -1.78
N ARG A 303 21.04 11.14 -1.54
CA ARG A 303 20.08 10.77 -2.60
C ARG A 303 18.98 11.82 -2.77
N THR A 304 18.40 11.85 -3.97
CA THR A 304 17.18 12.61 -4.28
C THR A 304 15.92 11.83 -3.92
N GLY A 305 14.76 12.50 -3.89
CA GLY A 305 13.47 11.84 -3.69
C GLY A 305 13.21 10.73 -4.72
N ILE A 306 13.44 11.05 -6.00
CA ILE A 306 13.20 10.11 -7.11
C ILE A 306 14.18 8.93 -7.10
N GLU A 307 15.45 9.14 -6.75
CA GLU A 307 16.42 8.04 -6.60
C GLU A 307 15.99 7.04 -5.52
N VAL A 308 15.40 7.52 -4.42
CA VAL A 308 14.90 6.64 -3.35
C VAL A 308 13.74 5.77 -3.86
N CYS A 309 12.79 6.35 -4.60
CA CYS A 309 11.71 5.60 -5.23
C CYS A 309 12.26 4.55 -6.22
N PHE A 310 13.18 4.95 -7.10
CA PHE A 310 13.75 4.03 -8.10
C PHE A 310 14.57 2.90 -7.49
N ASP A 311 15.40 3.18 -6.48
CA ASP A 311 16.15 2.15 -5.75
C ASP A 311 15.21 1.11 -5.14
N PHE A 312 14.09 1.55 -4.58
CA PHE A 312 13.08 0.66 -4.01
C PHE A 312 12.40 -0.20 -5.08
N MET A 313 11.93 0.41 -6.17
CA MET A 313 11.30 -0.29 -7.30
C MET A 313 12.23 -1.35 -7.89
N ARG A 314 13.49 -0.98 -8.14
CA ARG A 314 14.52 -1.90 -8.65
C ARG A 314 14.80 -3.03 -7.67
N SER A 315 14.91 -2.73 -6.37
CA SER A 315 15.13 -3.76 -5.35
C SER A 315 13.97 -4.75 -5.29
N PHE A 316 12.72 -4.26 -5.37
CA PHE A 316 11.53 -5.10 -5.40
C PHE A 316 11.51 -6.00 -6.64
N ARG A 317 11.76 -5.43 -7.83
CA ARG A 317 11.87 -6.17 -9.08
C ARG A 317 12.88 -7.31 -9.00
N MET A 318 14.06 -7.07 -8.40
CA MET A 318 15.11 -8.09 -8.29
C MET A 318 14.75 -9.19 -7.29
N GLU A 319 14.23 -8.83 -6.12
CA GLU A 319 13.87 -9.80 -5.07
C GLU A 319 12.74 -10.73 -5.52
N PHE A 320 11.74 -10.17 -6.22
CA PHE A 320 10.55 -10.90 -6.67
C PHE A 320 10.60 -11.30 -8.16
N ASN A 321 11.78 -11.29 -8.81
CA ASN A 321 11.95 -11.56 -10.25
C ASN A 321 11.20 -12.81 -10.72
N LYS A 322 11.26 -13.88 -9.94
CA LYS A 322 10.59 -15.14 -10.25
C LYS A 322 9.06 -14.99 -10.39
N LEU A 323 8.43 -14.17 -9.55
CA LEU A 323 6.97 -13.94 -9.60
C LEU A 323 6.56 -13.11 -10.82
N PHE A 324 7.44 -12.25 -11.31
CA PHE A 324 7.23 -11.53 -12.58
C PHE A 324 7.40 -12.49 -13.77
N GLU A 325 8.46 -13.31 -13.79
CA GLU A 325 8.72 -14.27 -14.88
C GLU A 325 7.63 -15.36 -14.99
N GLU A 326 7.09 -15.81 -13.86
CA GLU A 326 5.99 -16.78 -13.79
C GLU A 326 4.60 -16.14 -14.03
N GLY A 327 4.52 -14.82 -14.23
CA GLY A 327 3.28 -14.12 -14.53
C GLY A 327 2.32 -13.93 -13.35
N PHE A 328 2.75 -14.13 -12.11
CA PHE A 328 1.93 -13.89 -10.91
C PHE A 328 1.72 -12.39 -10.65
N ILE A 329 2.79 -11.60 -10.81
CA ILE A 329 2.72 -10.14 -10.74
C ILE A 329 2.58 -9.62 -12.17
N THR A 330 1.37 -9.25 -12.55
CA THR A 330 1.04 -8.78 -13.90
C THR A 330 1.03 -7.26 -14.03
N ALA A 331 0.89 -6.55 -12.91
CA ALA A 331 0.83 -5.10 -12.88
C ALA A 331 1.41 -4.53 -11.59
N VAL A 332 1.96 -3.32 -11.70
CA VAL A 332 2.49 -2.54 -10.58
C VAL A 332 1.82 -1.18 -10.55
N GLU A 333 1.15 -0.89 -9.44
CA GLU A 333 0.62 0.44 -9.16
C GLU A 333 1.71 1.30 -8.53
N ILE A 334 1.94 2.49 -9.10
CA ILE A 334 2.97 3.41 -8.63
C ILE A 334 2.31 4.53 -7.83
N GLY A 335 2.62 4.61 -6.54
CA GLY A 335 2.15 5.71 -5.69
C GLY A 335 2.85 7.02 -6.04
N LEU A 336 2.10 8.05 -6.40
CA LEU A 336 2.65 9.34 -6.86
C LEU A 336 2.37 10.51 -5.91
N GLY A 337 1.84 10.25 -4.72
CA GLY A 337 1.48 11.28 -3.75
C GLY A 337 0.79 10.71 -2.52
N ALA A 338 0.08 11.58 -1.82
CA ALA A 338 -0.76 11.20 -0.68
C ALA A 338 -1.80 10.14 -1.09
N SER A 339 -2.05 9.16 -0.23
CA SER A 339 -2.87 7.96 -0.50
C SER A 339 -2.40 7.13 -1.70
N GLY A 340 -1.20 7.37 -2.21
CA GLY A 340 -0.69 6.78 -3.45
C GLY A 340 -1.34 7.36 -4.72
N GLU A 341 -2.14 8.41 -4.58
CA GLU A 341 -2.86 9.07 -5.67
C GLU A 341 -2.00 10.19 -6.27
N LEU A 342 -2.17 10.46 -7.56
CA LEU A 342 -1.51 11.59 -8.23
C LEU A 342 -2.22 12.89 -7.85
N LYS A 343 -1.90 13.43 -6.67
CA LYS A 343 -2.38 14.73 -6.18
C LYS A 343 -1.47 15.32 -5.10
N TYR A 344 -1.61 16.61 -4.90
CA TYR A 344 -1.13 17.25 -3.68
C TYR A 344 -2.00 16.85 -2.46
N PRO A 345 -1.44 16.82 -1.24
CA PRO A 345 -2.22 16.59 -0.02
C PRO A 345 -3.04 17.84 0.39
N SER A 346 -3.96 18.29 -0.46
CA SER A 346 -4.66 19.58 -0.29
C SER A 346 -5.84 19.56 0.69
N HIS A 347 -6.32 18.39 1.06
CA HIS A 347 -7.48 18.19 1.94
C HIS A 347 -7.22 17.14 3.06
N PRO A 348 -6.15 17.28 3.87
CA PRO A 348 -5.83 16.31 4.90
C PRO A 348 -6.71 16.48 6.15
N GLU A 349 -7.55 15.49 6.45
CA GLU A 349 -8.46 15.50 7.62
C GLU A 349 -7.72 15.73 8.95
N ARG A 350 -6.49 15.20 9.07
CA ARG A 350 -5.63 15.33 10.24
C ARG A 350 -5.18 16.75 10.56
N ILE A 351 -5.17 17.66 9.56
CA ILE A 351 -4.82 19.09 9.75
C ILE A 351 -6.11 19.92 9.88
N GLY A 352 -7.28 19.28 9.96
CA GLY A 352 -8.56 19.94 10.23
C GLY A 352 -9.35 20.32 8.99
N TRP A 353 -8.95 19.84 7.80
CA TRP A 353 -9.84 19.88 6.64
C TRP A 353 -11.09 19.04 6.92
N ARG A 354 -12.24 19.54 6.47
CA ARG A 354 -13.53 18.86 6.53
C ARG A 354 -14.23 19.04 5.20
N TYR A 355 -14.82 17.97 4.69
CA TYR A 355 -15.67 18.05 3.51
C TYR A 355 -16.82 19.04 3.75
N PRO A 356 -17.19 19.91 2.78
CA PRO A 356 -16.61 20.04 1.44
C PRO A 356 -15.62 21.22 1.31
N GLY A 357 -14.69 21.45 2.24
CA GLY A 357 -13.75 22.57 2.15
C GLY A 357 -12.91 22.59 0.85
N ILE A 358 -12.56 23.79 0.34
CA ILE A 358 -11.78 23.95 -0.90
C ILE A 358 -10.35 23.36 -0.84
N GLY A 359 -9.83 23.10 0.36
CA GLY A 359 -8.44 22.67 0.55
C GLY A 359 -7.44 23.84 0.55
N GLU A 360 -6.15 23.54 0.57
CA GLU A 360 -5.07 24.54 0.45
C GLU A 360 -3.96 24.09 -0.51
N PHE A 361 -3.34 25.05 -1.20
CA PHE A 361 -2.13 24.81 -1.98
C PHE A 361 -0.96 24.34 -1.10
N GLN A 362 -0.28 23.26 -1.49
CA GLN A 362 0.73 22.57 -0.67
C GLN A 362 2.17 22.87 -1.11
N CYS A 363 2.43 24.06 -1.64
CA CYS A 363 3.70 24.41 -2.29
C CYS A 363 4.65 25.29 -1.47
N TYR A 364 4.45 25.40 -0.15
CA TYR A 364 5.15 26.39 0.68
C TYR A 364 6.46 25.90 1.30
N ASP A 365 6.88 24.65 1.01
CA ASP A 365 8.20 24.18 1.40
C ASP A 365 9.30 24.95 0.62
N LYS A 366 10.48 25.05 1.21
CA LYS A 366 11.55 25.89 0.63
C LYS A 366 11.94 25.49 -0.80
N TYR A 367 11.84 24.20 -1.15
CA TYR A 367 12.27 23.69 -2.45
C TYR A 367 11.25 24.01 -3.54
N MET A 368 9.95 23.79 -3.25
CA MET A 368 8.85 24.22 -4.11
C MET A 368 8.85 25.74 -4.30
N GLN A 369 9.08 26.51 -3.23
CA GLN A 369 9.19 27.98 -3.33
C GLN A 369 10.40 28.42 -4.17
N GLN A 370 11.51 27.67 -4.15
CA GLN A 370 12.65 27.93 -5.02
C GLN A 370 12.37 27.54 -6.48
N ASN A 371 11.61 26.46 -6.70
CA ASN A 371 11.12 26.08 -8.03
C ASN A 371 10.21 27.19 -8.61
N LEU A 372 9.21 27.65 -7.84
CA LEU A 372 8.33 28.75 -8.22
C LEU A 372 9.10 30.03 -8.54
N ARG A 373 10.09 30.40 -7.71
CA ARG A 373 10.99 31.54 -7.97
C ARG A 373 11.72 31.42 -9.30
N ARG A 374 12.17 30.23 -9.67
CA ARG A 374 12.82 29.99 -10.97
C ARG A 374 11.82 30.12 -12.12
N ALA A 375 10.63 29.55 -12.00
CA ALA A 375 9.57 29.64 -13.00
C ALA A 375 9.08 31.08 -13.23
N ALA A 376 8.95 31.87 -12.16
CA ALA A 376 8.58 33.28 -12.26
C ALA A 376 9.67 34.12 -12.94
N LYS A 377 10.94 33.85 -12.64
CA LYS A 377 12.09 34.48 -13.30
C LYS A 377 12.17 34.13 -14.78
N SER A 378 11.97 32.87 -15.16
CA SER A 378 12.02 32.45 -16.56
C SER A 378 10.91 33.06 -17.41
N ARG A 379 9.73 33.32 -16.82
CA ARG A 379 8.65 34.09 -17.46
C ARG A 379 8.88 35.61 -17.48
N GLY A 380 9.96 36.13 -16.88
CA GLY A 380 10.23 37.57 -16.81
C GLY A 380 9.41 38.32 -15.75
N HIS A 381 8.68 37.61 -14.90
CA HIS A 381 7.77 38.19 -13.90
C HIS A 381 8.17 37.77 -12.48
N SER A 382 9.35 38.19 -12.03
CA SER A 382 9.89 37.79 -10.71
C SER A 382 8.96 38.12 -9.52
N PHE A 383 8.09 39.11 -9.65
CA PHE A 383 7.12 39.46 -8.61
C PHE A 383 6.01 38.40 -8.46
N TRP A 384 5.79 37.52 -9.43
CA TRP A 384 4.89 36.35 -9.34
C TRP A 384 5.49 35.17 -8.56
N ALA A 385 6.70 35.30 -8.02
CA ALA A 385 7.38 34.25 -7.28
C ALA A 385 6.83 34.03 -5.85
N ARG A 386 5.51 33.84 -5.71
CA ARG A 386 4.81 33.67 -4.44
C ARG A 386 3.60 32.75 -4.63
N GLY A 387 3.15 32.10 -3.55
CA GLY A 387 1.89 31.37 -3.54
C GLY A 387 0.67 32.30 -3.55
N ALA A 388 -0.51 31.77 -3.88
CA ALA A 388 -1.77 32.52 -3.85
C ALA A 388 -2.12 32.98 -2.42
N ASP A 389 -2.18 34.29 -2.20
CA ASP A 389 -2.30 34.94 -0.89
C ASP A 389 -3.74 35.23 -0.46
N ASN A 390 -4.70 35.14 -1.37
CA ASN A 390 -6.14 35.32 -1.14
C ASN A 390 -6.95 34.05 -1.44
N ALA A 391 -6.31 32.87 -1.39
CA ALA A 391 -6.92 31.57 -1.62
C ALA A 391 -7.77 31.03 -0.46
N GLY A 392 -7.92 31.78 0.64
CA GLY A 392 -8.63 31.30 1.83
C GLY A 392 -7.81 30.29 2.63
N HIS A 393 -8.52 29.38 3.30
CA HIS A 393 -7.99 28.29 4.13
C HIS A 393 -8.76 26.98 3.84
N TYR A 394 -8.32 25.85 4.40
CA TYR A 394 -8.83 24.51 4.08
C TYR A 394 -10.36 24.40 3.95
N ASN A 395 -11.12 25.04 4.86
CA ASN A 395 -12.57 24.92 4.96
C ASN A 395 -13.34 26.13 4.41
N SER A 396 -12.66 27.05 3.72
CA SER A 396 -13.33 28.16 3.02
C SER A 396 -14.21 27.63 1.88
N ARG A 397 -15.19 28.43 1.46
CA ARG A 397 -15.96 28.21 0.23
C ARG A 397 -15.40 29.06 -0.91
N PRO A 398 -15.53 28.65 -2.19
CA PRO A 398 -14.92 29.38 -3.31
C PRO A 398 -15.30 30.87 -3.35
N HIS A 399 -16.59 31.16 -3.16
CA HIS A 399 -17.16 32.52 -3.18
C HIS A 399 -16.71 33.42 -2.01
N GLU A 400 -16.13 32.86 -0.96
CA GLU A 400 -15.61 33.61 0.19
C GLU A 400 -14.16 34.07 -0.02
N THR A 401 -13.49 33.58 -1.07
CA THR A 401 -12.08 33.84 -1.33
C THR A 401 -11.88 34.85 -2.46
N GLY A 402 -10.80 35.63 -2.41
CA GLY A 402 -10.44 36.50 -3.52
C GLY A 402 -9.90 35.72 -4.72
N PHE A 403 -9.30 34.55 -4.47
CA PHE A 403 -8.70 33.74 -5.52
C PHE A 403 -9.73 32.95 -6.32
N PHE A 404 -10.67 32.24 -5.67
CA PHE A 404 -11.56 31.26 -6.29
C PHE A 404 -12.99 31.74 -6.56
N CYS A 405 -13.37 32.94 -6.10
CA CYS A 405 -14.69 33.48 -6.40
C CYS A 405 -14.87 33.74 -7.91
N ASP A 406 -16.10 33.96 -8.36
CA ASP A 406 -16.37 34.22 -9.78
C ASP A 406 -15.60 35.46 -10.27
N ARG A 407 -14.81 35.27 -11.33
CA ARG A 407 -13.84 36.25 -11.86
C ARG A 407 -12.74 36.66 -10.86
N GLY A 408 -12.43 35.79 -9.90
CA GLY A 408 -11.32 35.92 -8.98
C GLY A 408 -9.96 35.72 -9.64
N ASP A 409 -8.90 35.80 -8.84
CA ASP A 409 -7.53 35.81 -9.35
C ASP A 409 -7.12 34.53 -10.09
N TYR A 410 -7.80 33.39 -9.87
CA TYR A 410 -7.55 32.13 -10.56
C TYR A 410 -7.59 32.27 -12.09
N ASP A 411 -8.47 33.13 -12.61
CA ASP A 411 -8.65 33.38 -14.05
C ASP A 411 -7.80 34.57 -14.57
N GLY A 412 -7.14 35.30 -13.66
CA GLY A 412 -6.23 36.40 -13.98
C GLY A 412 -4.84 35.93 -14.45
N TYR A 413 -4.02 36.86 -14.94
CA TYR A 413 -2.67 36.53 -15.45
C TYR A 413 -1.78 35.83 -14.42
N TYR A 414 -1.84 36.27 -13.16
CA TYR A 414 -1.10 35.65 -12.08
C TYR A 414 -1.65 34.26 -11.73
N GLY A 415 -2.97 34.10 -11.60
CA GLY A 415 -3.59 32.79 -11.31
C GLY A 415 -3.29 31.77 -12.40
N ARG A 416 -3.44 32.14 -13.67
CA ARG A 416 -3.07 31.29 -14.81
C ARG A 416 -1.59 30.88 -14.78
N PHE A 417 -0.68 31.81 -14.45
CA PHE A 417 0.73 31.50 -14.25
C PHE A 417 0.94 30.47 -13.12
N PHE A 418 0.36 30.74 -11.95
CA PHE A 418 0.56 29.97 -10.73
C PHE A 418 -0.04 28.57 -10.84
N LEU A 419 -1.29 28.46 -11.31
CA LEU A 419 -2.00 27.19 -11.47
C LEU A 419 -1.34 26.32 -12.54
N HIS A 420 -0.91 26.90 -13.66
CA HIS A 420 -0.13 26.17 -14.65
C HIS A 420 1.18 25.65 -14.07
N TRP A 421 1.93 26.46 -13.31
CA TRP A 421 3.15 25.99 -12.65
C TRP A 421 2.89 24.87 -11.64
N TYR A 422 1.84 25.01 -10.84
CA TYR A 422 1.49 24.05 -9.80
C TYR A 422 1.06 22.70 -10.39
N ALA A 423 0.23 22.71 -11.43
CA ALA A 423 -0.17 21.52 -12.18
C ALA A 423 0.99 20.92 -12.99
N GLN A 424 1.83 21.75 -13.62
CA GLN A 424 3.00 21.24 -14.36
C GLN A 424 4.00 20.55 -13.42
N THR A 425 4.16 21.03 -12.18
CA THR A 425 5.03 20.37 -11.20
C THR A 425 4.53 18.96 -10.84
N LEU A 426 3.20 18.76 -10.76
CA LEU A 426 2.58 17.45 -10.58
C LEU A 426 2.86 16.53 -11.78
N ILE A 427 2.69 17.04 -13.00
CA ILE A 427 2.94 16.28 -14.24
C ILE A 427 4.42 15.91 -14.36
N ASP A 428 5.33 16.84 -14.09
CA ASP A 428 6.79 16.64 -14.15
C ASP A 428 7.27 15.60 -13.12
N HIS A 429 6.65 15.57 -11.93
CA HIS A 429 6.91 14.53 -10.93
C HIS A 429 6.52 13.15 -11.46
N ALA A 430 5.27 13.02 -11.92
CA ALA A 430 4.75 11.77 -12.45
C ALA A 430 5.58 11.26 -13.64
N ASP A 431 5.89 12.12 -14.61
CA ASP A 431 6.68 11.78 -15.80
C ASP A 431 8.05 11.17 -15.43
N GLN A 432 8.74 11.76 -14.46
CA GLN A 432 10.05 11.29 -14.02
C GLN A 432 9.96 9.97 -13.25
N VAL A 433 9.01 9.83 -12.32
CA VAL A 433 8.84 8.59 -11.56
C VAL A 433 8.40 7.45 -12.47
N LEU A 434 7.47 7.69 -13.39
CA LEU A 434 6.98 6.68 -14.35
C LEU A 434 8.06 6.29 -15.37
N SER A 435 8.92 7.23 -15.79
CA SER A 435 10.09 6.90 -16.61
C SER A 435 11.01 5.88 -15.93
N LEU A 436 11.23 6.04 -14.63
CA LEU A 436 12.08 5.13 -13.85
C LEU A 436 11.35 3.84 -13.47
N ALA A 437 10.04 3.89 -13.26
CA ALA A 437 9.22 2.71 -13.06
C ALA A 437 9.22 1.82 -14.31
N ASN A 438 9.11 2.40 -15.52
CA ASN A 438 9.22 1.66 -16.78
C ASN A 438 10.60 0.99 -16.95
N LEU A 439 11.67 1.64 -16.47
CA LEU A 439 13.00 1.02 -16.45
C LEU A 439 13.11 -0.11 -15.41
N ALA A 440 12.46 0.04 -14.26
CA ALA A 440 12.51 -0.94 -13.18
C ALA A 440 11.60 -2.17 -13.45
N PHE A 441 10.48 -1.98 -14.15
CA PHE A 441 9.46 -3.01 -14.35
C PHE A 441 9.19 -3.26 -15.84
N GLU A 442 10.26 -3.29 -16.65
CA GLU A 442 10.17 -3.53 -18.09
C GLU A 442 9.26 -4.73 -18.42
N GLY A 443 8.31 -4.51 -19.33
CA GLY A 443 7.32 -5.51 -19.74
C GLY A 443 6.14 -5.71 -18.77
N THR A 444 6.11 -5.03 -17.62
CA THR A 444 4.99 -5.11 -16.67
C THR A 444 4.07 -3.89 -16.81
N GLN A 445 2.76 -4.09 -16.70
CA GLN A 445 1.80 -2.99 -16.77
C GLN A 445 1.95 -2.05 -15.57
N ILE A 446 2.02 -0.74 -15.84
CA ILE A 446 2.04 0.29 -14.81
C ILE A 446 0.64 0.86 -14.62
N ILE A 447 0.23 1.03 -13.36
CA ILE A 447 -1.06 1.61 -12.97
C ILE A 447 -0.83 2.90 -12.18
N VAL A 448 -1.61 3.93 -12.47
CA VAL A 448 -1.59 5.22 -11.75
C VAL A 448 -2.97 5.56 -11.24
N LYS A 449 -3.08 5.91 -9.95
CA LYS A 449 -4.35 6.34 -9.35
C LYS A 449 -4.64 7.82 -9.58
N ILE A 450 -5.83 8.11 -10.10
CA ILE A 450 -6.38 9.45 -10.25
C ILE A 450 -7.59 9.60 -9.30
N PRO A 451 -7.55 10.54 -8.33
CA PRO A 451 -8.64 10.74 -7.38
C PRO A 451 -9.81 11.50 -8.00
N ALA A 452 -11.03 11.16 -7.59
CA ALA A 452 -12.23 11.96 -7.90
C ALA A 452 -12.38 13.13 -6.91
N VAL A 453 -11.98 14.33 -7.31
CA VAL A 453 -12.17 15.57 -6.54
C VAL A 453 -13.43 16.28 -7.04
N TYR A 454 -14.60 15.82 -6.58
CA TYR A 454 -15.90 16.14 -7.18
C TYR A 454 -16.65 17.31 -6.54
N TRP A 455 -16.24 17.79 -5.36
CA TRP A 455 -16.85 18.93 -4.70
C TRP A 455 -16.33 20.25 -5.30
N TRP A 456 -17.18 21.27 -5.31
CA TRP A 456 -16.99 22.53 -6.04
C TRP A 456 -16.86 22.39 -7.56
N TYR A 457 -17.06 21.21 -8.14
CA TYR A 457 -17.00 20.99 -9.59
C TYR A 457 -18.03 21.82 -10.36
N LYS A 458 -19.18 22.17 -9.76
CA LYS A 458 -20.18 23.05 -10.40
C LYS A 458 -19.85 24.55 -10.30
N THR A 459 -18.72 24.92 -9.68
CA THR A 459 -18.27 26.33 -9.63
C THR A 459 -17.37 26.65 -10.80
N ALA A 460 -17.30 27.91 -11.24
CA ALA A 460 -16.44 28.28 -12.37
C ALA A 460 -14.94 27.97 -12.14
N SER A 461 -14.50 28.03 -10.87
CA SER A 461 -13.10 27.86 -10.48
C SER A 461 -12.69 26.42 -10.19
N HIS A 462 -13.63 25.50 -9.91
CA HIS A 462 -13.29 24.12 -9.55
C HIS A 462 -12.25 24.07 -8.39
N ALA A 463 -12.47 24.88 -7.35
CA ALA A 463 -11.44 25.23 -6.36
C ALA A 463 -10.72 24.02 -5.72
N ALA A 464 -11.44 22.93 -5.42
CA ALA A 464 -10.83 21.73 -4.84
C ALA A 464 -9.92 20.98 -5.81
N GLU A 465 -10.28 20.90 -7.10
CA GLU A 465 -9.41 20.36 -8.15
C GLU A 465 -8.13 21.20 -8.28
N LEU A 466 -8.27 22.52 -8.28
CA LEU A 466 -7.13 23.43 -8.37
C LEU A 466 -6.14 23.25 -7.22
N THR A 467 -6.63 23.14 -5.97
CA THR A 467 -5.73 22.93 -4.81
C THR A 467 -5.11 21.53 -4.82
N ALA A 468 -5.82 20.52 -5.33
CA ALA A 468 -5.32 19.16 -5.51
C ALA A 468 -4.30 19.02 -6.65
N GLY A 469 -4.19 20.01 -7.55
CA GLY A 469 -3.21 20.08 -8.63
C GLY A 469 -3.78 19.90 -10.04
N PHE A 470 -5.09 19.67 -10.16
CA PHE A 470 -5.79 19.55 -11.44
C PHE A 470 -6.22 20.95 -11.90
N TYR A 471 -5.53 21.52 -12.90
CA TYR A 471 -5.86 22.85 -13.42
C TYR A 471 -7.06 22.79 -14.37
N ASN A 472 -8.25 22.49 -13.82
CA ASN A 472 -9.48 22.17 -14.55
C ASN A 472 -10.63 23.18 -14.31
N PRO A 473 -10.45 24.51 -14.43
CA PRO A 473 -11.59 25.43 -14.37
C PRO A 473 -12.47 25.26 -15.61
N THR A 474 -13.71 25.74 -15.55
CA THR A 474 -14.72 25.60 -16.63
C THR A 474 -14.30 26.00 -18.05
N ASN A 475 -13.23 26.79 -18.22
CA ASN A 475 -12.75 27.27 -19.50
C ASN A 475 -11.61 26.45 -20.12
N GLN A 476 -11.17 25.34 -19.51
CA GLN A 476 -10.15 24.44 -20.07
C GLN A 476 -10.23 23.02 -19.46
N ASP A 477 -9.74 22.02 -20.19
CA ASP A 477 -9.57 20.66 -19.67
C ASP A 477 -8.20 20.52 -18.96
N GLY A 478 -8.24 20.33 -17.63
CA GLY A 478 -7.06 20.14 -16.80
C GLY A 478 -6.53 18.71 -16.73
N TYR A 479 -7.30 17.72 -17.17
CA TYR A 479 -6.94 16.30 -17.15
C TYR A 479 -6.20 15.88 -18.42
N SER A 480 -6.55 16.51 -19.54
CA SER A 480 -5.92 16.32 -20.84
C SER A 480 -4.38 16.19 -20.79
N PRO A 481 -3.62 17.14 -20.23
CA PRO A 481 -2.14 17.04 -20.19
C PRO A 481 -1.61 15.91 -19.31
N ILE A 482 -2.34 15.54 -18.25
CA ILE A 482 -1.99 14.43 -17.37
C ILE A 482 -2.10 13.12 -18.16
N PHE A 483 -3.18 12.97 -18.93
CA PHE A 483 -3.43 11.76 -19.71
C PHE A 483 -2.48 11.62 -20.89
N ASP A 484 -2.06 12.73 -21.51
CA ASP A 484 -0.98 12.71 -22.50
C ASP A 484 0.34 12.19 -21.90
N MET A 485 0.65 12.62 -20.66
CA MET A 485 1.80 12.10 -19.91
C MET A 485 1.64 10.63 -19.56
N LEU A 486 0.49 10.18 -19.05
CA LEU A 486 0.25 8.76 -18.78
C LEU A 486 0.37 7.90 -20.05
N LYS A 487 -0.11 8.42 -21.19
CA LYS A 487 -0.06 7.74 -22.49
C LYS A 487 1.37 7.58 -22.97
N LYS A 488 2.20 8.60 -22.81
CA LYS A 488 3.66 8.54 -23.08
C LYS A 488 4.33 7.38 -22.33
N HIS A 489 3.85 7.05 -21.13
CA HIS A 489 4.39 5.97 -20.30
C HIS A 489 3.67 4.62 -20.46
N SER A 490 2.69 4.51 -21.37
CA SER A 490 1.83 3.32 -21.51
C SER A 490 1.17 2.90 -20.19
N ALA A 491 0.87 3.87 -19.32
CA ALA A 491 0.27 3.61 -18.03
C ALA A 491 -1.24 3.40 -18.15
N THR A 492 -1.79 2.53 -17.31
CA THR A 492 -3.23 2.38 -17.10
C THR A 492 -3.68 3.40 -16.06
N MET A 493 -4.66 4.22 -16.41
CA MET A 493 -5.31 5.11 -15.46
C MET A 493 -6.25 4.31 -14.58
N LYS A 494 -6.13 4.39 -13.26
CA LYS A 494 -7.12 3.85 -12.32
C LYS A 494 -7.85 5.00 -11.63
N PHE A 495 -9.10 5.20 -12.00
CA PHE A 495 -9.95 6.23 -11.42
C PHE A 495 -10.51 5.77 -10.06
N VAL A 496 -10.29 6.56 -9.02
CA VAL A 496 -10.74 6.25 -7.67
C VAL A 496 -12.11 6.88 -7.44
N CYS A 497 -13.15 6.04 -7.43
CA CYS A 497 -14.53 6.42 -7.22
C CYS A 497 -14.86 6.42 -5.72
N TYR A 498 -15.20 7.60 -5.20
CA TYR A 498 -15.77 7.76 -3.87
C TYR A 498 -17.29 7.57 -3.92
N GLY A 499 -17.89 7.24 -2.77
CA GLY A 499 -19.33 7.00 -2.67
C GLY A 499 -20.13 8.29 -2.87
N PRO A 500 -21.44 8.18 -3.14
CA PRO A 500 -22.30 9.35 -3.14
C PRO A 500 -22.22 10.08 -1.79
N PRO A 501 -22.41 11.41 -1.76
CA PRO A 501 -22.51 12.17 -0.51
C PRO A 501 -23.58 11.55 0.41
N HIS A 502 -23.38 11.64 1.73
CA HIS A 502 -24.29 11.00 2.70
C HIS A 502 -25.73 11.55 2.63
N SER A 503 -25.93 12.73 2.06
CA SER A 503 -27.25 13.29 1.77
C SER A 503 -27.27 14.20 0.54
N ALA A 504 -28.46 14.35 -0.07
CA ALA A 504 -28.68 15.31 -1.16
C ALA A 504 -28.39 16.77 -0.74
N GLN A 505 -28.57 17.10 0.54
CA GLN A 505 -28.31 18.44 1.09
C GLN A 505 -26.80 18.74 1.14
N GLU A 506 -25.96 17.78 1.55
CA GLU A 506 -24.50 17.93 1.51
C GLU A 506 -23.97 18.06 0.06
N SER A 507 -24.64 17.43 -0.91
CA SER A 507 -24.30 17.55 -2.33
C SER A 507 -24.55 18.96 -2.88
N ASP A 508 -25.68 19.57 -2.52
CA ASP A 508 -26.07 20.91 -2.96
C ASP A 508 -25.18 21.99 -2.33
N GLU A 509 -24.90 21.89 -1.02
CA GLU A 509 -23.98 22.79 -0.32
C GLU A 509 -22.53 22.69 -0.82
N ALA A 510 -22.12 21.50 -1.25
CA ALA A 510 -20.79 21.26 -1.82
C ALA A 510 -20.67 21.64 -3.29
N LEU A 511 -21.79 21.98 -3.98
CA LEU A 511 -21.83 22.19 -5.43
C LEU A 511 -21.11 21.04 -6.17
N ALA A 512 -21.37 19.81 -5.70
CA ALA A 512 -20.70 18.60 -6.14
C ALA A 512 -21.27 18.06 -7.47
N ASP A 513 -20.41 17.42 -8.26
CA ASP A 513 -20.81 16.69 -9.46
C ASP A 513 -19.89 15.49 -9.73
N LEU A 514 -20.11 14.40 -9.00
CA LEU A 514 -19.33 13.18 -9.18
C LEU A 514 -19.54 12.55 -10.57
N GLU A 515 -20.75 12.65 -11.11
CA GLU A 515 -21.09 12.04 -12.40
C GLU A 515 -20.49 12.81 -13.56
N GLY A 516 -20.63 14.15 -13.56
CA GLY A 516 -19.98 15.01 -14.53
C GLY A 516 -18.46 14.87 -14.52
N LEU A 517 -17.85 14.81 -13.34
CA LEU A 517 -16.41 14.57 -13.19
C LEU A 517 -16.01 13.19 -13.75
N SER A 518 -16.71 12.13 -13.34
CA SER A 518 -16.42 10.76 -13.81
C SER A 518 -16.51 10.69 -15.32
N TRP A 519 -17.55 11.29 -15.90
CA TRP A 519 -17.73 11.37 -17.34
C TRP A 519 -16.56 12.10 -18.02
N GLN A 520 -16.15 13.28 -17.51
CA GLN A 520 -15.03 14.04 -18.08
C GLN A 520 -13.73 13.22 -18.04
N VAL A 521 -13.38 12.69 -16.87
CA VAL A 521 -12.11 11.99 -16.62
C VAL A 521 -12.01 10.71 -17.46
N MET A 522 -13.03 9.86 -17.44
CA MET A 522 -13.00 8.60 -18.17
C MET A 522 -12.99 8.82 -19.68
N ASN A 523 -13.82 9.73 -20.21
CA ASN A 523 -13.87 9.99 -21.64
C ASN A 523 -12.59 10.66 -22.16
N SER A 524 -12.06 11.65 -21.44
CA SER A 524 -10.80 12.31 -21.81
C SER A 524 -9.61 11.33 -21.81
N ALA A 525 -9.62 10.32 -20.93
CA ALA A 525 -8.63 9.25 -20.92
C ALA A 525 -8.80 8.28 -22.10
N TRP A 526 -10.03 7.81 -22.37
CA TRP A 526 -10.32 6.94 -23.52
C TRP A 526 -10.05 7.62 -24.86
N ASP A 527 -10.38 8.91 -25.03
CA ASP A 527 -10.09 9.69 -26.24
C ASP A 527 -8.59 9.77 -26.55
N ARG A 528 -7.73 9.58 -25.53
CA ARG A 528 -6.27 9.52 -25.64
C ARG A 528 -5.73 8.10 -25.81
N GLY A 529 -6.62 7.12 -25.88
CA GLY A 529 -6.29 5.70 -25.99
C GLY A 529 -5.59 5.17 -24.73
N LEU A 530 -5.91 5.69 -23.55
CA LEU A 530 -5.49 5.07 -22.29
C LEU A 530 -6.34 3.84 -21.96
N ALA A 531 -5.70 2.84 -21.37
CA ALA A 531 -6.44 1.83 -20.61
C ALA A 531 -6.99 2.49 -19.33
N VAL A 532 -8.27 2.27 -19.06
CA VAL A 532 -8.95 2.85 -17.90
C VAL A 532 -9.41 1.71 -16.99
N ALA A 533 -9.08 1.81 -15.72
CA ALA A 533 -9.56 0.97 -14.64
C ALA A 533 -10.27 1.86 -13.62
N ALA A 534 -11.06 1.26 -12.74
CA ALA A 534 -11.67 1.98 -11.63
C ALA A 534 -11.54 1.24 -10.30
N GLN A 535 -11.66 1.98 -9.21
CA GLN A 535 -11.64 1.45 -7.85
C GLN A 535 -12.74 2.09 -7.02
N SER A 536 -13.53 1.31 -6.29
CA SER A 536 -14.43 1.85 -5.26
C SER A 536 -13.74 1.90 -3.91
N THR A 537 -13.88 3.02 -3.18
CA THR A 537 -13.34 3.18 -1.81
C THR A 537 -14.41 3.06 -0.72
N PHE A 538 -15.63 2.70 -1.07
CA PHE A 538 -16.72 2.52 -0.14
C PHE A 538 -17.32 1.13 -0.35
N PRO A 539 -17.82 0.49 0.71
CA PRO A 539 -18.53 -0.76 0.53
C PRO A 539 -19.83 -0.46 -0.21
N CYS A 540 -20.00 -1.10 -1.38
CA CYS A 540 -21.18 -0.92 -2.20
C CYS A 540 -22.29 -1.78 -1.61
N HIS A 541 -23.10 -1.19 -0.72
CA HIS A 541 -24.21 -1.88 -0.06
C HIS A 541 -25.56 -1.67 -0.74
N ASP A 542 -25.60 -0.83 -1.78
CA ASP A 542 -26.84 -0.43 -2.44
C ASP A 542 -26.79 -0.75 -3.94
N ARG A 543 -27.90 -1.32 -4.43
CA ARG A 543 -28.13 -1.75 -5.80
C ARG A 543 -27.97 -0.61 -6.80
N GLU A 544 -28.43 0.60 -6.45
CA GLU A 544 -28.31 1.78 -7.31
C GLU A 544 -26.84 2.11 -7.58
N THR A 545 -26.00 2.01 -6.55
CA THR A 545 -24.57 2.29 -6.69
C THR A 545 -23.86 1.23 -7.53
N TYR A 546 -24.24 -0.05 -7.41
CA TYR A 546 -23.75 -1.12 -8.29
C TYR A 546 -24.09 -0.87 -9.75
N ILE A 547 -25.34 -0.51 -10.04
CA ILE A 547 -25.80 -0.21 -11.41
C ILE A 547 -24.98 0.94 -11.99
N ARG A 548 -24.79 2.03 -11.24
CA ARG A 548 -23.97 3.18 -11.68
C ARG A 548 -22.52 2.79 -11.95
N ILE A 549 -21.92 1.95 -11.12
CA ILE A 549 -20.56 1.44 -11.37
C ILE A 549 -20.53 0.62 -12.66
N ILE A 550 -21.51 -0.27 -12.88
CA ILE A 550 -21.59 -1.11 -14.09
C ILE A 550 -21.79 -0.26 -15.35
N GLU A 551 -22.65 0.76 -15.30
CA GLU A 551 -22.90 1.68 -16.42
C GLU A 551 -21.65 2.48 -16.78
N ASN A 552 -20.90 2.94 -15.78
CA ASN A 552 -19.59 3.57 -16.01
C ASN A 552 -18.53 2.57 -16.48
N ALA A 553 -18.62 1.32 -16.03
CA ALA A 553 -17.63 0.30 -16.36
C ALA A 553 -17.76 -0.20 -17.80
N LYS A 554 -18.99 -0.33 -18.29
CA LYS A 554 -19.35 -0.78 -19.63
C LYS A 554 -20.53 0.05 -20.13
N PRO A 555 -20.29 1.30 -20.60
CA PRO A 555 -21.35 2.17 -21.06
C PRO A 555 -22.17 1.52 -22.18
N ARG A 556 -23.48 1.36 -21.93
CA ARG A 556 -24.39 0.73 -22.88
C ARG A 556 -24.57 1.65 -24.08
N ASN A 557 -24.38 1.11 -25.28
CA ASN A 557 -24.47 1.85 -26.55
C ASN A 557 -23.34 2.87 -26.80
N ASP A 558 -22.18 2.71 -26.17
CA ASP A 558 -20.99 3.45 -26.56
C ASP A 558 -20.56 3.03 -27.99
N PRO A 559 -20.50 3.95 -28.96
CA PRO A 559 -20.19 3.62 -30.35
C PRO A 559 -18.73 3.19 -30.54
N ASP A 560 -17.85 3.54 -29.60
CA ASP A 560 -16.43 3.19 -29.61
C ASP A 560 -16.15 1.93 -28.78
N HIS A 561 -17.20 1.27 -28.25
CA HIS A 561 -17.13 0.08 -27.42
C HIS A 561 -16.19 0.24 -26.21
N ARG A 562 -16.14 1.44 -25.64
CA ARG A 562 -15.31 1.75 -24.46
C ARG A 562 -15.75 0.92 -23.26
N HIS A 563 -14.76 0.47 -22.49
CA HIS A 563 -14.98 -0.29 -21.27
C HIS A 563 -13.75 -0.17 -20.35
N LEU A 564 -13.95 -0.47 -19.07
CA LEU A 564 -12.86 -0.60 -18.11
C LEU A 564 -12.06 -1.87 -18.36
N SER A 565 -10.74 -1.76 -18.29
CA SER A 565 -9.80 -2.87 -18.35
C SER A 565 -9.92 -3.79 -17.12
N PHE A 566 -10.11 -3.21 -15.93
CA PHE A 566 -10.42 -3.95 -14.71
C PHE A 566 -11.07 -3.03 -13.67
N PHE A 567 -11.67 -3.65 -12.65
CA PHE A 567 -12.27 -2.95 -11.51
C PHE A 567 -11.71 -3.51 -10.20
N THR A 568 -11.34 -2.63 -9.27
CA THR A 568 -10.85 -3.01 -7.94
C THR A 568 -11.89 -2.65 -6.89
N TYR A 569 -12.44 -3.66 -6.22
CA TYR A 569 -13.31 -3.47 -5.07
C TYR A 569 -12.47 -3.39 -3.80
N GLN A 570 -12.38 -2.21 -3.16
CA GLN A 570 -11.64 -2.05 -1.91
C GLN A 570 -12.58 -2.23 -0.70
N GLN A 571 -12.37 -3.29 0.06
CA GLN A 571 -13.08 -3.51 1.33
C GLN A 571 -12.35 -2.79 2.47
N LEU A 572 -12.97 -1.79 3.08
CA LEU A 572 -12.38 -0.97 4.15
C LEU A 572 -12.36 -1.63 5.53
N THR A 573 -13.08 -2.74 5.73
CA THR A 573 -13.13 -3.44 7.03
C THR A 573 -13.36 -4.96 6.86
N PRO A 574 -12.64 -5.82 7.59
CA PRO A 574 -12.97 -7.25 7.71
C PRO A 574 -14.20 -7.52 8.60
N VAL A 575 -14.76 -6.48 9.23
CA VAL A 575 -15.85 -6.59 10.22
C VAL A 575 -17.17 -6.25 9.53
N PHE A 576 -18.11 -7.20 9.56
CA PHE A 576 -19.45 -7.20 8.95
C PHE A 576 -19.53 -7.51 7.46
N VAL A 577 -19.09 -8.71 7.11
CA VAL A 577 -19.92 -9.53 6.22
C VAL A 577 -21.15 -9.96 7.03
N GLU A 578 -22.22 -9.14 7.03
CA GLU A 578 -23.54 -9.64 7.43
C GLU A 578 -23.89 -10.79 6.49
N ARG A 579 -24.00 -11.98 7.08
CA ARG A 579 -23.56 -13.24 6.46
C ARG A 579 -24.43 -13.79 5.33
N GLU A 580 -25.48 -13.09 4.91
CA GLU A 580 -26.41 -13.64 3.91
C GLU A 580 -26.89 -12.62 2.86
N MET A 581 -26.91 -11.30 3.13
CA MET A 581 -27.45 -10.32 2.18
C MET A 581 -26.42 -9.71 1.21
N CYS A 582 -25.12 -9.73 1.54
CA CYS A 582 -24.10 -9.01 0.74
C CYS A 582 -23.44 -9.86 -0.36
N PHE A 583 -23.42 -11.19 -0.23
CA PHE A 583 -22.75 -12.05 -1.22
C PHE A 583 -23.53 -12.24 -2.51
N SER A 584 -24.86 -12.29 -2.46
CA SER A 584 -25.70 -12.42 -3.67
C SER A 584 -25.63 -11.15 -4.53
N GLU A 585 -25.59 -9.98 -3.90
CA GLU A 585 -25.42 -8.70 -4.60
C GLU A 585 -24.03 -8.56 -5.18
N LEU A 586 -22.99 -8.94 -4.43
CA LEU A 586 -21.61 -8.96 -4.92
C LEU A 586 -21.44 -9.96 -6.08
N ASP A 587 -22.04 -11.15 -5.99
CA ASP A 587 -22.04 -12.14 -7.07
C ASP A 587 -22.77 -11.61 -8.31
N SER A 588 -23.95 -11.00 -8.14
CA SER A 588 -24.68 -10.34 -9.22
C SER A 588 -23.88 -9.21 -9.86
N PHE A 589 -23.21 -8.38 -9.05
CA PHE A 589 -22.32 -7.32 -9.51
C PHE A 589 -21.16 -7.88 -10.34
N ILE A 590 -20.47 -8.90 -9.83
CA ILE A 590 -19.38 -9.58 -10.52
C ILE A 590 -19.87 -10.12 -11.87
N LYS A 591 -21.00 -10.84 -11.90
CA LYS A 591 -21.62 -11.37 -13.12
C LYS A 591 -21.95 -10.27 -14.13
N CYS A 592 -22.55 -9.17 -13.68
CA CYS A 592 -22.83 -8.01 -14.54
C CYS A 592 -21.56 -7.38 -15.10
N MET A 593 -20.50 -7.25 -14.29
CA MET A 593 -19.18 -6.78 -14.75
C MET A 593 -18.58 -7.73 -15.80
N HIS A 594 -18.86 -9.03 -15.74
CA HIS A 594 -18.50 -10.00 -16.78
C HIS A 594 -19.41 -10.00 -18.01
N GLY A 595 -20.47 -9.19 -18.03
CA GLY A 595 -21.42 -9.11 -19.13
C GLY A 595 -22.49 -10.21 -19.11
N GLU A 596 -22.65 -10.92 -17.99
CA GLU A 596 -23.77 -11.84 -17.82
C GLU A 596 -25.07 -11.05 -17.57
N VAL A 597 -26.12 -11.41 -18.30
CA VAL A 597 -27.45 -10.83 -18.09
C VAL A 597 -28.08 -11.50 -16.87
N VAL A 598 -28.08 -10.81 -15.73
CA VAL A 598 -28.83 -11.25 -14.55
C VAL A 598 -30.31 -10.92 -14.78
N SER A 599 -31.15 -11.95 -14.90
CA SER A 599 -32.58 -11.84 -15.25
C SER A 599 -33.47 -11.10 -14.22
N ASP A 600 -32.91 -10.58 -13.13
CA ASP A 600 -33.66 -9.97 -12.01
C ASP A 600 -33.58 -8.42 -11.97
N VAL A 601 -33.11 -7.75 -13.03
CA VAL A 601 -32.99 -6.27 -13.07
C VAL A 601 -34.29 -5.54 -13.46
N GLN A 602 -35.43 -6.22 -13.44
CA GLN A 602 -36.76 -5.60 -13.56
C GLN A 602 -37.67 -6.04 -12.41
N ALA A 603 -37.55 -5.35 -11.27
CA ALA A 603 -38.61 -5.23 -10.27
C ALA A 603 -38.37 -3.95 -9.47
#